data_AF-A0A536TYT6-F1
#
_entry.id   AF-A0A536TYT6-F1
#
_cell.length_a   1.000
_cell.length_b   1.000
_cell.length_c   1.000
_cell.angle_alpha   90.00
_cell.angle_beta   90.00
_cell.angle_gamma   90.00
#
_symmetry.space_group_name_H-M   'P 1'
#
loop_
_entity.id
_entity.type
_entity.pdbx_description
1 polymer ?
#
loop_
_entity_poly.entity_id
_entity_poly.type
_entity_poly.pdbx_seq_one_letter_code
_entity_poly.pdbx_strand_id
1 'polypeptide(L)'
;MANEFTPAGSGAAVAPREPRVVDAGRGASWWSEGWRLFTPDVGVWLLIMLILIAVHICGAFIPVVGSLALQILFPVFSGGLMLGCRALDRGNPLTVRHLFGGFSQRTGPLVIVGLIYTGLAILILLTVAGMMIAIFGVAILGMLTGAADPSQT
;
A
#
# COMPACT_ATOMS: atom_id res chain seq x y z
N MET A 1 48.33 8.20 27.56
CA MET A 1 46.86 8.19 27.44
C MET A 1 46.45 9.49 26.76
N ALA A 2 46.23 9.45 25.44
CA ALA A 2 45.69 10.56 24.67
C ALA A 2 44.42 10.02 23.99
N ASN A 3 43.29 10.68 24.28
CA ASN A 3 41.98 10.35 23.75
C ASN A 3 41.85 10.96 22.35
N GLU A 4 41.89 10.12 21.31
CA GLU A 4 41.45 10.51 19.97
C GLU A 4 39.95 10.23 19.86
N PHE A 5 39.13 11.17 20.36
CA PHE A 5 37.74 11.27 19.94
C PHE A 5 37.74 11.76 18.48
N THR A 6 37.72 10.85 17.52
CA THR A 6 37.36 11.16 16.14
C THR A 6 35.86 11.52 16.14
N PRO A 7 35.45 12.77 15.85
CA PRO A 7 34.04 13.07 15.69
C PRO A 7 33.56 12.30 14.47
N ALA A 8 32.52 11.48 14.65
CA ALA A 8 31.86 10.74 13.59
C ALA A 8 31.60 11.67 12.41
N GLY A 9 32.10 11.25 11.23
CA GLY A 9 31.91 11.95 9.98
C GLY A 9 30.46 12.33 9.79
N SER A 10 30.23 13.63 9.85
CA SER A 10 29.31 14.44 9.06
C SER A 10 28.30 13.64 8.26
N GLY A 11 27.02 13.82 8.59
CA GLY A 11 25.91 13.37 7.75
C GLY A 11 26.14 13.80 6.31
N ALA A 12 26.59 12.85 5.49
CA ALA A 12 26.77 13.05 4.07
C ALA A 12 25.36 13.22 3.49
N ALA A 13 24.97 14.49 3.33
CA ALA A 13 23.83 14.87 2.53
C ALA A 13 23.95 14.10 1.21
N VAL A 14 22.96 13.25 0.93
CA VAL A 14 22.90 12.53 -0.34
C VAL A 14 22.77 13.59 -1.42
N ALA A 15 23.88 13.88 -2.11
CA ALA A 15 23.90 14.85 -3.18
C ALA A 15 22.81 14.47 -4.21
N PRO A 16 22.01 15.42 -4.70
CA PRO A 16 21.00 15.15 -5.71
C PRO A 16 21.65 14.42 -6.90
N ARG A 17 21.08 13.27 -7.31
CA ARG A 17 21.56 12.58 -8.51
C ARG A 17 21.26 13.47 -9.71
N GLU A 18 22.31 13.99 -10.35
CA GLU A 18 22.15 14.76 -11.59
C GLU A 18 21.50 13.88 -12.67
N PRO A 19 20.53 14.41 -13.43
CA PRO A 19 19.91 13.70 -14.54
C PRO A 19 20.97 13.24 -15.55
N ARG A 20 21.05 11.93 -15.77
CA ARG A 20 22.04 11.33 -16.67
C ARG A 20 21.47 11.29 -18.08
N VAL A 21 22.10 11.99 -19.02
CA VAL A 21 21.78 11.88 -20.45
C VAL A 21 22.18 10.47 -20.92
N VAL A 22 21.29 9.80 -21.64
CA VAL A 22 21.49 8.46 -22.19
C VAL A 22 21.15 8.45 -23.67
N ASP A 23 21.72 7.50 -24.42
CA ASP A 23 21.40 7.32 -25.83
C ASP A 23 19.91 7.12 -26.07
N ALA A 24 19.41 7.59 -27.21
CA ALA A 24 18.00 7.43 -27.60
C ALA A 24 17.55 5.95 -27.61
N GLY A 25 18.47 5.01 -27.87
CA GLY A 25 18.20 3.57 -27.84
C GLY A 25 18.01 2.96 -26.45
N ARG A 26 18.31 3.69 -25.36
CA ARG A 26 18.24 3.17 -23.98
C ARG A 26 16.82 2.79 -23.55
N GLY A 27 15.81 3.46 -24.10
CA GLY A 27 14.40 3.12 -23.83
C GLY A 27 14.01 1.74 -24.39
N ALA A 28 14.48 1.41 -25.60
CA ALA A 28 14.24 0.09 -26.20
C ALA A 28 14.98 -1.02 -25.45
N SER A 29 16.24 -0.76 -25.02
CA SER A 29 16.97 -1.72 -24.21
C SER A 29 16.31 -1.95 -22.85
N TRP A 30 15.78 -0.91 -22.20
CA TRP A 30 15.05 -1.03 -20.92
C TRP A 30 13.82 -1.94 -21.04
N TRP A 31 13.06 -1.81 -22.13
CA TRP A 31 11.94 -2.71 -22.41
C TRP A 31 12.39 -4.17 -22.56
N SER A 32 13.47 -4.41 -23.32
CA SER A 32 14.02 -5.76 -23.51
C SER A 32 14.58 -6.36 -22.22
N GLU A 33 15.20 -5.54 -21.35
CA GLU A 33 15.71 -5.94 -20.04
C GLU A 33 14.56 -6.36 -19.13
N GLY A 34 13.48 -5.56 -19.09
CA GLY A 34 12.26 -5.91 -18.35
C GLY A 34 11.64 -7.22 -18.82
N TRP A 35 11.59 -7.45 -20.14
CA TRP A 35 11.10 -8.72 -20.71
C TRP A 35 11.96 -9.90 -20.27
N ARG A 36 13.29 -9.73 -20.24
CA ARG A 36 14.23 -10.77 -19.80
C ARG A 36 14.11 -11.09 -18.31
N LEU A 37 13.73 -10.12 -17.48
CA LEU A 37 13.44 -10.31 -16.05
C LEU A 37 12.10 -11.02 -15.81
N PHE A 38 11.12 -10.82 -16.70
CA PHE A 38 9.78 -11.40 -16.57
C PHE A 38 9.70 -12.86 -17.05
N THR A 39 10.28 -13.15 -18.21
CA THR A 39 10.11 -14.44 -18.92
C THR A 39 10.52 -15.70 -18.13
N PRO A 40 11.60 -15.70 -17.32
CA PRO A 40 12.00 -16.87 -16.55
C PRO A 40 10.99 -17.30 -15.47
N ASP A 41 10.26 -16.34 -14.89
CA ASP A 41 9.41 -16.54 -13.71
C ASP A 41 7.93 -16.18 -13.97
N VAL A 42 7.46 -16.22 -15.23
CA VAL A 42 6.09 -15.85 -15.61
C VAL A 42 5.04 -16.60 -14.80
N GLY A 43 5.25 -17.89 -14.54
CA GLY A 43 4.33 -18.69 -13.73
C GLY A 43 4.21 -18.18 -12.30
N VAL A 44 5.30 -17.72 -11.70
CA VAL A 44 5.29 -17.14 -10.35
C VAL A 44 4.67 -15.75 -10.36
N TRP A 45 4.92 -14.94 -11.40
CA TRP A 45 4.23 -13.65 -11.58
C TRP A 45 2.71 -13.81 -11.68
N LEU A 46 2.25 -14.77 -12.47
CA LEU A 46 0.82 -15.10 -12.58
C LEU A 46 0.24 -15.58 -11.25
N LEU A 47 0.98 -16.42 -10.51
CA LEU A 47 0.57 -16.87 -9.20
C LEU A 47 0.47 -15.71 -8.19
N ILE A 48 1.44 -14.80 -8.18
CA ILE A 48 1.41 -13.59 -7.34
C ILE A 48 0.19 -12.72 -7.72
N MET A 49 -0.05 -12.50 -9.00
CA MET A 49 -1.22 -11.75 -9.48
C MET A 49 -2.54 -12.41 -9.04
N LEU A 50 -2.64 -13.73 -9.15
CA LEU A 50 -3.80 -14.49 -8.71
C LEU A 50 -4.03 -14.36 -7.20
N ILE A 51 -2.97 -14.44 -6.40
CA ILE A 51 -3.04 -14.23 -4.94
C ILE A 51 -3.53 -12.81 -4.62
N LEU A 52 -2.99 -11.79 -5.29
CA LEU A 52 -3.40 -10.40 -5.08
C LEU A 52 -4.88 -10.19 -5.43
N ILE A 53 -5.35 -10.76 -6.54
CA ILE A 53 -6.77 -10.73 -6.94
C ILE A 53 -7.63 -11.44 -5.90
N ALA A 54 -7.24 -12.64 -5.47
CA ALA A 54 -7.99 -13.40 -4.47
C ALA A 54 -8.11 -12.63 -3.15
N VAL A 55 -7.02 -12.02 -2.67
CA VAL A 55 -7.04 -11.16 -1.47
C VAL A 55 -7.97 -9.97 -1.67
N HIS A 56 -7.97 -9.34 -2.85
CA HIS A 56 -8.85 -8.22 -3.16
C HIS A 56 -10.32 -8.62 -3.13
N ILE A 57 -10.67 -9.76 -3.75
CA ILE A 57 -12.02 -10.33 -3.74
C ILE A 57 -12.45 -10.67 -2.32
N CYS A 58 -11.61 -11.35 -1.54
CA CYS A 58 -11.88 -11.69 -0.14
C CYS A 58 -12.13 -10.42 0.71
N GLY A 59 -11.34 -9.36 0.50
CA GLY A 59 -11.54 -8.08 1.17
C GLY A 59 -12.85 -7.39 0.77
N ALA A 60 -13.27 -7.51 -0.49
CA ALA A 60 -14.52 -6.90 -0.95
C ALA A 60 -15.79 -7.48 -0.27
N PHE A 61 -15.74 -8.74 0.20
CA PHE A 61 -16.85 -9.38 0.91
C PHE A 61 -17.13 -8.82 2.31
N ILE A 62 -16.18 -8.08 2.89
CA ILE A 62 -16.34 -7.47 4.21
C ILE A 62 -16.42 -5.96 4.00
N PRO A 63 -17.63 -5.38 3.90
CA PRO A 63 -17.80 -3.95 3.73
C PRO A 63 -17.03 -3.22 4.82
N VAL A 64 -16.36 -2.13 4.47
CA VAL A 64 -15.56 -1.32 5.38
C VAL A 64 -14.28 -2.01 5.88
N VAL A 65 -14.36 -3.06 6.70
CA VAL A 65 -13.16 -3.68 7.30
C VAL A 65 -12.22 -4.26 6.24
N GLY A 66 -12.78 -4.91 5.22
CA GLY A 66 -11.98 -5.45 4.13
C GLY A 66 -11.36 -4.36 3.26
N SER A 67 -12.05 -3.23 3.04
CA SER A 67 -11.43 -2.08 2.35
C SER A 67 -10.28 -1.47 3.15
N LEU A 68 -10.39 -1.41 4.49
CA LEU A 68 -9.31 -0.92 5.35
C LEU A 68 -8.11 -1.86 5.33
N ALA A 69 -8.37 -3.16 5.46
CA ALA A 69 -7.34 -4.18 5.39
C ALA A 69 -6.58 -4.09 4.04
N LEU A 70 -7.29 -4.00 2.92
CA LEU A 70 -6.67 -3.94 1.60
C LEU A 70 -5.72 -2.76 1.42
N GLN A 71 -6.02 -1.61 2.02
CA GLN A 71 -5.14 -0.45 1.95
C GLN A 71 -3.86 -0.59 2.79
N ILE A 72 -3.86 -1.42 3.83
CA ILE A 72 -2.65 -1.79 4.59
C ILE A 72 -1.87 -2.88 3.86
N LEU A 73 -2.58 -3.84 3.29
CA LEU A 73 -1.97 -4.94 2.55
C LEU A 73 -1.28 -4.43 1.28
N PHE A 74 -1.75 -3.34 0.67
CA PHE A 74 -1.16 -2.77 -0.55
C PHE A 74 0.32 -2.38 -0.42
N PRO A 75 0.75 -1.54 0.55
CA PRO A 75 2.16 -1.23 0.75
C PRO A 75 2.97 -2.45 1.21
N VAL A 76 2.38 -3.38 1.97
CA VAL A 76 3.08 -4.60 2.39
C VAL A 76 3.40 -5.50 1.20
N PHE A 77 2.42 -5.76 0.34
CA PHE A 77 2.61 -6.52 -0.89
C PHE A 77 3.51 -5.81 -1.88
N SER A 78 3.43 -4.48 -1.98
CA SER A 78 4.35 -3.69 -2.79
C SER A 78 5.80 -3.83 -2.31
N GLY A 79 6.03 -3.78 -0.99
CA GLY A 79 7.34 -4.05 -0.40
C GLY A 79 7.83 -5.48 -0.68
N GLY A 80 6.95 -6.48 -0.58
CA GLY A 80 7.25 -7.86 -0.93
C GLY A 80 7.57 -8.07 -2.41
N LEU A 81 6.86 -7.38 -3.31
CA LEU A 81 7.15 -7.34 -4.74
C LEU A 81 8.52 -6.70 -5.03
N MET A 82 8.87 -5.60 -4.35
CA MET A 82 10.20 -5.00 -4.47
C MET A 82 11.31 -5.94 -4.02
N LEU A 83 11.08 -6.74 -2.97
CA LEU A 83 11.98 -7.82 -2.55
C LEU A 83 12.13 -8.88 -3.66
N GLY A 84 11.03 -9.24 -4.32
CA GLY A 84 11.03 -10.12 -5.50
C GLY A 84 11.81 -9.55 -6.68
N CYS A 85 11.59 -8.28 -7.04
CA CYS A 85 12.34 -7.58 -8.09
C CYS A 85 13.84 -7.52 -7.77
N ARG A 86 14.20 -7.28 -6.50
CA ARG A 86 15.61 -7.30 -6.07
C ARG A 86 16.23 -8.70 -6.14
N ALA A 87 15.45 -9.75 -5.92
CA ALA A 87 15.90 -11.13 -6.10
C ALA A 87 16.19 -11.41 -7.58
N LEU A 88 15.27 -11.03 -8.47
CA LEU A 88 15.41 -11.13 -9.93
C LEU A 88 16.63 -10.37 -10.45
N ASP A 89 16.85 -9.15 -9.97
CA ASP A 89 18.02 -8.31 -10.32
C ASP A 89 19.36 -8.96 -9.91
N ARG A 90 19.34 -9.79 -8.85
CA ARG A 90 20.50 -10.57 -8.37
C ARG A 90 20.62 -11.94 -9.04
N GLY A 91 19.79 -12.26 -10.02
CA GLY A 91 19.76 -13.55 -10.71
C GLY A 91 19.15 -14.69 -9.88
N ASN A 92 18.43 -14.37 -8.80
CA ASN A 92 17.69 -15.37 -8.03
C ASN A 92 16.25 -15.49 -8.55
N PRO A 93 15.63 -16.68 -8.47
CA PRO A 93 14.26 -16.87 -8.93
C PRO A 93 13.26 -16.09 -8.08
N LEU A 94 12.19 -15.62 -8.72
CA LEU A 94 11.04 -15.07 -8.02
C LEU A 94 10.34 -16.18 -7.24
N THR A 95 9.88 -15.87 -6.03
CA THR A 95 9.13 -16.81 -5.20
C THR A 95 7.97 -16.10 -4.53
N VAL A 96 6.86 -16.82 -4.31
CA VAL A 96 5.70 -16.30 -3.56
C VAL A 96 6.09 -15.88 -2.14
N ARG A 97 7.15 -16.47 -1.58
CA ARG A 97 7.65 -16.12 -0.24
C ARG A 97 8.16 -14.68 -0.17
N HIS A 98 8.61 -14.09 -1.28
CA HIS A 98 8.99 -12.68 -1.33
C HIS A 98 7.79 -11.75 -1.10
N LEU A 99 6.61 -12.12 -1.59
CA LEU A 99 5.37 -11.36 -1.36
C LEU A 99 5.05 -11.24 0.13
N PHE A 100 5.29 -12.30 0.90
CA PHE A 100 5.15 -12.31 2.35
C PHE A 100 6.39 -11.81 3.10
N GLY A 101 7.52 -11.61 2.43
CA GLY A 101 8.75 -11.07 3.01
C GLY A 101 8.59 -9.63 3.53
N GLY A 102 7.63 -8.87 2.98
CA GLY A 102 7.21 -7.59 3.52
C GLY A 102 6.72 -7.68 4.97
N PHE A 103 6.13 -8.82 5.38
CA PHE A 103 5.72 -9.07 6.75
C PHE A 103 6.87 -9.47 7.69
N SER A 104 8.06 -9.84 7.21
CA SER A 104 9.11 -10.45 8.05
C SER A 104 10.38 -9.63 8.26
N GLN A 105 10.84 -8.81 7.30
CA GLN A 105 12.15 -8.15 7.42
C GLN A 105 12.14 -6.76 8.08
N ARG A 106 10.99 -6.07 8.11
CA ARG A 106 10.78 -4.75 8.76
C ARG A 106 9.35 -4.62 9.30
N THR A 107 8.85 -5.64 10.00
CA THR A 107 7.46 -5.73 10.46
C THR A 107 7.05 -4.54 11.34
N GLY A 108 7.94 -4.04 12.22
CA GLY A 108 7.61 -2.94 13.13
C GLY A 108 7.16 -1.65 12.43
N PRO A 109 7.96 -1.06 11.54
CA PRO A 109 7.56 0.12 10.77
C PRO A 109 6.32 -0.12 9.88
N LEU A 110 6.18 -1.29 9.26
CA LEU A 110 5.01 -1.60 8.42
C LEU A 110 3.73 -1.80 9.25
N VAL A 111 3.83 -2.36 10.45
CA VAL A 111 2.72 -2.45 11.41
C VAL A 111 2.32 -1.07 11.91
N ILE A 112 3.28 -0.16 12.17
CA ILE A 112 2.96 1.23 12.54
C ILE A 112 2.22 1.94 11.40
N VAL A 113 2.70 1.81 10.15
CA VAL A 113 1.99 2.35 8.99
C VAL A 113 0.60 1.73 8.86
N GLY A 114 0.48 0.42 9.06
CA GLY A 114 -0.81 -0.28 9.06
C GLY A 114 -1.77 0.18 10.16
N LEU A 115 -1.27 0.43 11.37
CA LEU A 115 -2.05 0.95 12.50
C LEU A 115 -2.51 2.39 12.26
N ILE A 116 -1.62 3.27 11.79
CA ILE A 116 -1.96 4.65 11.41
C ILE A 116 -3.03 4.62 10.32
N TYR A 117 -2.84 3.78 9.30
CA TYR A 117 -3.77 3.60 8.21
C TYR A 117 -5.16 3.14 8.71
N THR A 118 -5.20 2.09 9.52
CA THR A 118 -6.45 1.57 10.12
C THR A 118 -7.14 2.63 10.98
N GLY A 119 -6.36 3.34 11.81
CA GLY A 119 -6.86 4.38 12.71
C GLY A 119 -7.50 5.53 11.95
N LEU A 120 -6.83 6.06 10.91
CA LEU A 120 -7.41 7.10 10.05
C LEU A 120 -8.68 6.61 9.37
N ALA A 121 -8.70 5.37 8.93
CA ALA A 121 -9.81 4.89 8.14
C ALA A 121 -11.04 4.51 9.00
N ILE A 122 -10.84 4.08 10.25
CA ILE A 122 -11.89 4.01 11.27
C ILE A 122 -12.44 5.41 11.57
N LEU A 123 -11.57 6.41 11.75
CA LEU A 123 -11.99 7.80 11.97
C LEU A 123 -12.87 8.30 10.82
N ILE A 124 -12.44 8.09 9.57
CA ILE A 124 -13.22 8.46 8.38
C ILE A 124 -14.56 7.73 8.36
N LEU A 125 -14.58 6.42 8.62
CA LEU A 125 -15.80 5.63 8.70
C LEU A 125 -16.78 6.21 9.72
N LEU A 126 -16.32 6.45 10.95
CA LEU A 126 -17.17 7.00 12.01
C LEU A 126 -17.70 8.38 11.64
N THR A 127 -16.86 9.20 11.01
CA THR A 127 -17.25 10.54 10.55
C THR A 127 -18.32 10.46 9.46
N VAL A 128 -18.12 9.61 8.44
CA VAL A 128 -19.09 9.41 7.35
C VAL A 128 -20.38 8.79 7.86
N ALA A 129 -20.30 7.75 8.70
CA ALA A 129 -21.47 7.12 9.30
C ALA A 129 -22.25 8.11 10.18
N GLY A 130 -21.55 8.90 11.01
CA GLY A 130 -22.16 9.96 11.81
C GLY A 130 -22.84 11.02 10.95
N MET A 131 -22.21 11.46 9.86
CA MET A 131 -22.78 12.41 8.91
C MET A 131 -24.01 11.84 8.20
N MET A 132 -23.95 10.57 7.76
CA MET A 132 -25.09 9.87 7.16
C MET A 132 -26.26 9.76 8.13
N ILE A 133 -25.99 9.40 9.39
CA ILE A 133 -27.03 9.34 10.42
C ILE A 133 -27.58 10.73 10.73
N ALA A 134 -26.76 11.78 10.74
CA ALA A 134 -27.25 13.15 10.95
C ALA A 134 -28.14 13.64 9.79
N ILE A 135 -27.75 13.38 8.55
CA ILE A 135 -28.48 13.83 7.36
C ILE A 135 -29.75 12.99 7.14
N PHE A 136 -29.60 11.66 7.12
CA PHE A 136 -30.70 10.75 6.81
C PHE A 136 -31.53 10.39 8.04
N GLY A 137 -30.92 10.31 9.23
CA GLY A 137 -31.64 10.01 10.47
C GLY A 137 -32.58 11.14 10.90
N VAL A 138 -32.20 12.42 10.71
CA VAL A 138 -33.11 13.55 10.95
C VAL A 138 -34.24 13.60 9.92
N ALA A 139 -33.95 13.31 8.65
CA ALA A 139 -34.97 13.25 7.59
C ALA A 139 -35.98 12.11 7.82
N ILE A 140 -35.50 10.90 8.17
CA ILE A 140 -36.34 9.75 8.47
C ILE A 140 -37.13 9.99 9.76
N LEU A 141 -36.51 10.55 10.81
CA LEU A 141 -37.21 10.87 12.05
C LEU A 141 -38.30 11.93 11.81
N GLY A 142 -38.04 12.97 11.02
CA GLY A 142 -39.04 13.98 10.65
C GLY A 142 -40.20 13.43 9.82
N MET A 143 -39.94 12.45 8.95
CA MET A 143 -40.99 11.72 8.22
C MET A 143 -41.79 10.78 9.14
N LEU A 144 -41.15 10.15 10.14
CA LEU A 144 -41.80 9.24 11.08
C LEU A 144 -42.60 9.96 12.19
N THR A 145 -42.18 11.14 12.62
CA THR A 145 -42.88 11.94 13.64
C THR A 145 -43.96 12.86 13.09
N GLY A 146 -44.14 12.89 11.76
CA GLY A 146 -45.17 13.72 11.11
C GLY A 146 -44.91 15.23 11.20
N ALA A 147 -43.68 15.65 11.50
CA ALA A 147 -43.32 17.06 11.68
C ALA A 147 -43.35 17.90 10.37
N ALA A 148 -43.89 17.35 9.28
CA ALA A 148 -43.97 17.97 7.96
C ALA A 148 -45.41 18.22 7.49
N ASP A 149 -46.34 18.57 8.40
CA ASP A 149 -47.67 19.07 8.01
C ASP A 149 -47.90 20.51 8.53
N PRO A 150 -47.64 21.55 7.70
CA PRO A 150 -47.92 22.94 8.03
C PRO A 150 -49.39 23.36 7.79
N SER A 151 -50.35 22.43 7.59
CA SER A 151 -51.76 22.77 7.31
C SER A 151 -52.67 22.92 8.55
N GLN A 152 -52.10 23.00 9.76
CA GLN A 152 -52.85 23.09 11.03
C GLN A 152 -52.73 24.46 11.76
N THR A 153 -52.59 25.57 11.02
CA THR A 153 -52.83 26.94 11.52
C THR A 153 -53.93 27.59 10.70
#